data_AF-A0A2M6WEM8-F1
#
_entry.id   AF-A0A2M6WEM8-F1
#
_cell.length_a   1.000
_cell.length_b   1.000
_cell.length_c   1.000
_cell.angle_alpha   90.00
_cell.angle_beta   90.00
_cell.angle_gamma   90.00
#
_symmetry.space_group_name_H-M   'P 1'
#
loop_
_entity.id
_entity.type
_entity.pdbx_description
1 polymer ?
#
loop_
_entity_poly.entity_id
_entity_poly.type
_entity_poly.pdbx_seq_one_letter_code
_entity_poly.pdbx_strand_id
1 'polypeptide(L)'
;MPKGEDFVDGLTPTTSSLKQDPRDADPVKLNPEVREGERVVFLTRGFITTVDESEYERVMRYSWHANIQPHGDGHFKIYAVRGRRASEGFPKGAKQYLHRFLVLAEEHPDIHVDHLDGNSLRNSLKNLAPGLPIHNKMNLRCGGSGNVPEYVGVYRFPSTAKNGNSSKPFEASFNFMGERFFCGRFATAYEAALARDTALLEEHKKWGIPPIVSNNVLNFPHEDTEEKRQCIQRVDEEIPF
;
A
#
# COMPACT_ATOMS: atom_id res chain seq x y z
N MET A 1 14.47 12.06 -77.83
CA MET A 1 14.71 11.16 -76.68
C MET A 1 15.00 12.04 -75.46
N PRO A 2 14.08 12.19 -74.51
CA PRO A 2 14.28 13.01 -73.33
C PRO A 2 14.99 12.21 -72.23
N LYS A 3 15.84 12.89 -71.44
CA LYS A 3 16.60 12.34 -70.31
C LYS A 3 15.83 12.58 -69.01
N GLY A 4 15.80 11.53 -68.20
CA GLY A 4 15.51 11.39 -66.76
C GLY A 4 14.90 12.56 -66.00
N GLU A 5 13.67 12.35 -65.52
CA GLU A 5 13.12 13.01 -64.35
C GLU A 5 13.60 12.26 -63.10
N ASP A 6 14.38 12.92 -62.25
CA ASP A 6 14.75 12.41 -60.93
C ASP A 6 13.59 12.64 -59.95
N PHE A 7 12.98 11.54 -59.52
CA PHE A 7 11.93 11.48 -58.52
C PHE A 7 12.55 11.74 -57.14
N VAL A 8 12.35 12.95 -56.60
CA VAL A 8 12.79 13.32 -55.26
C VAL A 8 11.78 12.75 -54.25
N ASP A 9 12.17 11.69 -53.57
CA ASP A 9 11.38 11.03 -52.53
C ASP A 9 11.06 12.02 -51.39
N GLY A 10 9.79 12.34 -51.25
CA GLY A 10 9.25 13.12 -50.15
C GLY A 10 9.29 12.30 -48.86
N LEU A 11 10.39 12.40 -48.11
CA LEU A 11 10.41 12.03 -46.70
C LEU A 11 9.50 12.99 -45.93
N THR A 12 8.22 12.63 -45.79
CA THR A 12 7.38 13.20 -44.76
C THR A 12 8.02 12.89 -43.40
N PRO A 13 8.26 13.87 -42.52
CA PRO A 13 8.74 13.58 -41.18
C PRO A 13 7.69 12.72 -40.48
N THR A 14 8.07 11.48 -40.17
CA THR A 14 7.33 10.61 -39.24
C THR A 14 7.04 11.41 -37.98
N THR A 15 5.76 11.47 -37.64
CA THR A 15 5.22 12.04 -36.40
C THR A 15 5.87 11.33 -35.22
N SER A 16 7.04 11.81 -34.81
CA SER A 16 7.61 11.54 -33.49
C SER A 16 6.57 11.99 -32.50
N SER A 17 5.87 11.06 -31.86
CA SER A 17 4.98 11.36 -30.74
C SER A 17 5.84 12.06 -29.69
N LEU A 18 5.76 13.39 -29.65
CA LEU A 18 6.41 14.19 -28.61
C LEU A 18 5.86 13.65 -27.30
N LYS A 19 6.73 12.97 -26.52
CA LYS A 19 6.39 12.53 -25.18
C LYS A 19 5.99 13.79 -24.42
N GLN A 20 4.71 13.88 -24.07
CA GLN A 20 4.16 15.04 -23.38
C GLN A 20 4.96 15.27 -22.10
N ASP A 21 5.47 16.49 -21.87
CA ASP A 21 6.20 16.79 -20.65
C ASP A 21 5.27 16.51 -19.46
N PRO A 22 5.64 15.66 -18.50
CA PRO A 22 4.81 15.38 -17.32
C PRO A 22 4.46 16.64 -16.52
N ARG A 23 5.19 17.74 -16.70
CA ARG A 23 4.90 19.05 -16.10
C ARG A 23 3.73 19.78 -16.77
N ASP A 24 3.40 19.44 -18.00
CA ASP A 24 2.26 19.99 -18.77
C ASP A 24 0.99 19.16 -18.57
N ALA A 25 0.99 18.25 -17.59
CA ALA A 25 -0.15 17.43 -17.25
C ALA A 25 -1.36 18.30 -16.86
N ASP A 26 -2.49 18.09 -17.55
CA ASP A 26 -3.75 18.80 -17.31
C ASP A 26 -4.38 18.33 -15.98
N PRO A 27 -4.41 19.16 -14.93
CA PRO A 27 -4.94 18.77 -13.63
C PRO A 27 -6.42 18.38 -13.72
N VAL A 28 -7.20 18.97 -14.62
CA VAL A 28 -8.64 18.70 -14.75
C VAL A 28 -8.88 17.23 -15.13
N LYS A 29 -8.00 16.65 -15.95
CA LYS A 29 -8.12 15.26 -16.41
C LYS A 29 -7.62 14.23 -15.41
N LEU A 30 -6.73 14.64 -14.49
CA LEU A 30 -6.03 13.73 -13.59
C LEU A 30 -6.55 13.79 -12.15
N ASN A 31 -7.23 14.87 -11.80
CA ASN A 31 -7.84 15.04 -10.49
C ASN A 31 -8.92 13.96 -10.27
N PRO A 32 -8.94 13.30 -9.10
CA PRO A 32 -9.97 12.34 -8.78
C PRO A 32 -11.33 13.03 -8.64
N GLU A 33 -12.38 12.35 -9.09
CA GLU A 33 -13.74 12.68 -8.67
C GLU A 33 -13.92 12.42 -7.18
N VAL A 34 -14.59 13.35 -6.51
CA VAL A 34 -14.91 13.29 -5.07
C VAL A 34 -16.05 12.31 -4.86
N ARG A 35 -15.82 11.29 -4.01
CA ARG A 35 -16.86 10.31 -3.62
C ARG A 35 -17.53 10.69 -2.31
N GLU A 36 -18.64 10.03 -2.01
CA GLU A 36 -19.30 10.14 -0.72
C GLU A 36 -18.34 9.78 0.43
N GLY A 37 -18.32 10.61 1.48
CA GLY A 37 -17.41 10.46 2.61
C GLY A 37 -15.97 10.91 2.35
N GLU A 38 -15.64 11.41 1.15
CA GLU A 38 -14.35 12.02 0.86
C GLU A 38 -14.38 13.56 1.03
N ARG A 39 -13.22 14.15 1.29
CA ARG A 39 -12.98 15.59 1.31
C ARG A 39 -11.79 15.94 0.42
N VAL A 40 -11.82 17.15 -0.14
CA VAL A 40 -10.82 17.66 -1.09
C VAL A 40 -9.72 18.41 -0.36
N VAL A 41 -8.47 18.07 -0.64
CA VAL A 41 -7.29 18.83 -0.24
C VAL A 41 -6.64 19.41 -1.50
N PHE A 42 -6.49 20.73 -1.53
CA PHE A 42 -5.86 21.42 -2.65
C PHE A 42 -4.35 21.27 -2.60
N LEU A 43 -3.75 21.00 -3.75
CA LEU A 43 -2.31 20.90 -3.95
C LEU A 43 -1.81 22.04 -4.84
N THR A 44 -0.50 22.10 -5.03
CA THR A 44 0.12 23.02 -5.99
C THR A 44 -0.24 22.64 -7.43
N ARG A 45 -0.16 23.62 -8.34
CA ARG A 45 -0.38 23.44 -9.80
C ARG A 45 -1.79 23.00 -10.19
N GLY A 46 -2.80 23.31 -9.37
CA GLY A 46 -4.21 23.02 -9.68
C GLY A 46 -4.62 21.56 -9.46
N PHE A 47 -3.72 20.73 -8.94
CA PHE A 47 -4.07 19.37 -8.54
C PHE A 47 -4.86 19.35 -7.24
N ILE A 48 -5.69 18.34 -7.07
CA ILE A 48 -6.35 18.02 -5.81
C ILE A 48 -6.05 16.57 -5.43
N THR A 49 -6.14 16.28 -4.13
CA THR A 49 -6.21 14.92 -3.61
C THR A 49 -7.48 14.76 -2.80
N THR A 50 -8.07 13.57 -2.79
CA THR A 50 -9.17 13.23 -1.90
C THR A 50 -8.68 12.44 -0.70
N VAL A 51 -9.32 12.61 0.46
CA VAL A 51 -9.07 11.88 1.71
C VAL A 51 -10.40 11.55 2.37
N ASP A 52 -10.45 10.56 3.26
CA ASP A 52 -11.68 10.32 4.04
C ASP A 52 -11.99 11.51 4.96
N GLU A 53 -13.27 11.77 5.19
CA GLU A 53 -13.74 12.85 6.06
C GLU A 53 -13.16 12.77 7.47
N SER A 54 -12.98 11.57 8.02
CA SER A 54 -12.39 11.36 9.35
C SER A 54 -10.93 11.80 9.44
N GLU A 55 -10.22 11.83 8.32
CA GLU A 55 -8.79 12.16 8.24
C GLU A 55 -8.54 13.62 7.85
N TYR A 56 -9.58 14.32 7.39
CA TYR A 56 -9.45 15.63 6.78
C TYR A 56 -8.80 16.65 7.72
N GLU A 57 -9.28 16.75 8.96
CA GLU A 57 -8.74 17.69 9.95
C GLU A 57 -7.26 17.43 10.24
N ARG A 58 -6.86 16.16 10.35
CA ARG A 58 -5.47 15.76 10.58
C ARG A 58 -4.58 16.12 9.39
N VAL A 59 -5.07 15.91 8.17
CA VAL A 59 -4.34 16.23 6.94
C VAL A 59 -4.17 17.74 6.75
N MET A 60 -5.21 18.53 7.07
CA MET A 60 -5.23 19.98 6.86
C MET A 60 -4.32 20.78 7.81
N ARG A 61 -3.79 20.15 8.86
CA ARG A 61 -2.74 20.76 9.72
C ARG A 61 -1.45 21.07 8.96
N TYR A 62 -1.27 20.48 7.79
CA TYR A 62 -0.06 20.64 6.99
C TYR A 62 -0.35 21.16 5.58
N SER A 63 0.66 21.81 5.00
CA SER A 63 0.62 22.25 3.60
C SER A 63 1.17 21.17 2.68
N TRP A 64 0.32 20.63 1.81
CA TRP A 64 0.64 19.60 0.83
C TRP A 64 0.87 20.20 -0.56
N HIS A 65 1.71 19.56 -1.37
CA HIS A 65 2.00 19.95 -2.74
C HIS A 65 2.04 18.73 -3.67
N ALA A 66 1.81 18.97 -4.95
CA ALA A 66 1.88 17.92 -5.97
C ALA A 66 3.35 17.66 -6.34
N ASN A 67 3.76 16.40 -6.22
CA ASN A 67 5.07 15.89 -6.64
C ASN A 67 4.89 14.97 -7.85
N ILE A 68 5.25 15.48 -9.03
CA ILE A 68 5.17 14.75 -10.31
C ILE A 68 6.44 13.91 -10.47
N GLN A 69 6.29 12.60 -10.57
CA GLN A 69 7.37 11.63 -10.71
C GLN A 69 7.30 10.99 -12.10
N PRO A 70 8.19 11.39 -13.03
CA PRO A 70 8.25 10.79 -14.36
C PRO A 70 8.91 9.40 -14.32
N HIS A 71 8.46 8.52 -15.20
CA HIS A 71 9.06 7.22 -15.46
C HIS A 71 9.69 7.17 -16.87
N GLY A 72 10.68 6.29 -17.06
CA GLY A 72 11.53 6.27 -18.27
C GLY A 72 10.81 5.89 -19.57
N ASP A 73 9.67 5.23 -19.47
CA ASP A 73 8.79 4.84 -20.58
C ASP A 73 7.73 5.92 -20.94
N GLY A 74 7.72 7.04 -20.22
CA GLY A 74 6.86 8.19 -20.51
C GLY A 74 5.57 8.25 -19.68
N HIS A 75 5.30 7.28 -18.80
CA HIS A 75 4.26 7.47 -17.79
C HIS A 75 4.77 8.32 -16.62
N PHE A 76 3.87 8.83 -15.79
CA PHE A 76 4.21 9.56 -14.58
C PHE A 76 3.18 9.28 -13.48
N LYS A 77 3.59 9.49 -12.23
CA LYS A 77 2.69 9.47 -11.07
C LYS A 77 2.70 10.83 -10.38
N ILE A 78 1.58 11.22 -9.78
CA ILE A 78 1.46 12.46 -9.02
C ILE A 78 1.10 12.13 -7.59
N TYR A 79 2.00 12.48 -6.67
CA TYR A 79 1.80 12.23 -5.25
C TYR A 79 1.57 13.54 -4.51
N ALA A 80 0.66 13.52 -3.54
CA ALA A 80 0.58 14.57 -2.52
C ALA A 80 1.74 14.38 -1.52
N VAL A 81 2.57 15.41 -1.38
CA VAL A 81 3.79 15.39 -0.56
C VAL A 81 3.88 16.65 0.28
N ARG A 82 4.48 16.58 1.47
CA ARG A 82 4.96 17.75 2.21
C ARG A 82 6.44 17.63 2.54
N GLY A 83 7.10 18.76 2.77
CA GLY A 83 8.44 18.75 3.36
C GLY A 83 8.33 18.59 4.87
N ARG A 84 9.10 17.64 5.45
CA ARG A 84 9.26 17.55 6.89
C ARG A 84 10.27 18.59 7.37
N ARG A 85 10.00 19.16 8.55
CA ARG A 85 10.85 20.19 9.16
C ARG A 85 11.90 19.55 10.07
N ALA A 86 13.04 20.22 10.23
CA ALA A 86 14.06 19.81 11.19
C ALA A 86 13.55 19.85 12.64
N SER A 87 12.59 20.73 12.94
CA SER A 87 11.89 20.78 14.23
C SER A 87 11.08 19.52 14.53
N GLU A 88 10.71 18.74 13.50
CA GLU A 88 10.03 17.45 13.66
C GLU A 88 11.04 16.30 13.85
N GLY A 89 12.34 16.59 13.96
CA GLY A 89 13.40 15.57 14.11
C GLY A 89 13.91 14.97 12.80
N PHE A 90 13.53 15.51 11.64
CA PHE A 90 13.90 14.97 10.33
C PHE A 90 15.03 15.75 9.65
N PRO A 91 15.88 15.08 8.84
CA PRO A 91 16.91 15.77 8.08
C PRO A 91 16.31 16.76 7.08
N LYS A 92 17.03 17.85 6.81
CA LYS A 92 16.60 18.88 5.86
C LYS A 92 16.32 18.25 4.49
N GLY A 93 15.13 18.52 3.96
CA GLY A 93 14.69 17.99 2.67
C GLY A 93 13.99 16.62 2.74
N ALA A 94 13.79 16.06 3.94
CA ALA A 94 12.94 14.90 4.12
C ALA A 94 11.52 15.16 3.60
N LYS A 95 10.97 14.20 2.88
CA LYS A 95 9.64 14.27 2.27
C LYS A 95 8.69 13.34 3.00
N GLN A 96 7.47 13.80 3.20
CA GLN A 96 6.37 13.02 3.73
C GLN A 96 5.33 12.81 2.62
N TYR A 97 4.97 11.57 2.32
CA TYR A 97 3.94 11.26 1.33
C TYR A 97 2.58 11.08 2.03
N LEU A 98 1.52 11.70 1.49
CA LEU A 98 0.20 11.69 2.11
C LEU A 98 -0.34 10.27 2.31
N HIS A 99 -0.20 9.41 1.31
CA HIS A 99 -0.62 8.02 1.40
C HIS A 99 0.07 7.25 2.55
N ARG A 100 1.33 7.57 2.86
CA ARG A 100 2.07 6.95 3.98
C ARG A 100 1.66 7.53 5.32
N PHE A 101 1.45 8.85 5.36
CA PHE A 101 1.00 9.57 6.55
C PHE A 101 -0.34 9.01 7.06
N LEU A 102 -1.29 8.80 6.15
CA LEU A 102 -2.62 8.31 6.49
C LEU A 102 -2.60 6.93 7.14
N VAL A 103 -1.72 6.04 6.67
CA VAL A 103 -1.58 4.67 7.19
C VAL A 103 -0.48 4.53 8.25
N LEU A 104 0.06 5.66 8.75
CA LEU A 104 1.11 5.72 9.78
C LEU A 104 2.40 4.95 9.43
N ALA A 105 2.70 4.77 8.14
CA ALA A 105 3.84 3.97 7.68
C ALA A 105 5.15 4.77 7.58
N GLU A 106 5.26 5.90 8.25
CA GLU A 106 6.30 6.89 7.96
C GLU A 106 7.67 6.50 8.50
N GLU A 107 7.66 5.86 9.66
CA GLU A 107 8.84 5.34 10.35
C GLU A 107 9.15 3.89 9.95
N HIS A 108 8.34 3.32 9.05
CA HIS A 108 8.43 1.94 8.61
C HIS A 108 8.77 1.88 7.10
N PRO A 109 10.05 2.06 6.71
CA PRO A 109 10.44 2.10 5.30
C PRO A 109 10.09 0.81 4.54
N ASP A 110 10.04 -0.32 5.23
CA ASP A 110 9.70 -1.64 4.66
C ASP A 110 8.20 -1.81 4.36
N ILE A 111 7.35 -0.92 4.87
CA ILE A 111 5.92 -0.90 4.52
C ILE A 111 5.77 -0.14 3.20
N HIS A 112 5.27 -0.82 2.19
CA HIS A 112 4.87 -0.22 0.93
C HIS A 112 3.36 0.05 0.96
N VAL A 113 2.94 1.13 0.32
CA VAL A 113 1.55 1.56 0.33
C VAL A 113 1.18 1.87 -1.11
N ASP A 114 0.32 1.04 -1.68
CA ASP A 114 -0.18 1.20 -3.04
C ASP A 114 -1.63 1.71 -3.06
N HIS A 115 -2.06 2.21 -4.21
CA HIS A 115 -3.44 2.66 -4.46
C HIS A 115 -4.19 1.57 -5.24
N LEU A 116 -5.30 1.08 -4.69
CA LEU A 116 -6.09 -0.02 -5.29
C LEU A 116 -6.65 0.34 -6.67
N ASP A 117 -7.09 1.59 -6.85
CA ASP A 117 -7.62 2.08 -8.13
C ASP A 117 -6.53 2.61 -9.09
N GLY A 118 -5.26 2.57 -8.68
CA GLY A 118 -4.13 3.10 -9.44
C GLY A 118 -4.04 4.64 -9.49
N ASN A 119 -4.97 5.37 -8.88
CA ASN A 119 -4.95 6.83 -8.81
C ASN A 119 -4.20 7.30 -7.56
N SER A 120 -2.97 7.79 -7.74
CA SER A 120 -2.10 8.25 -6.65
C SER A 120 -2.59 9.52 -5.92
N LEU A 121 -3.60 10.21 -6.46
CA LEU A 121 -4.26 11.37 -5.84
C LEU A 121 -5.55 10.98 -5.09
N ARG A 122 -6.01 9.73 -5.15
CA ARG A 122 -7.13 9.26 -4.31
C ARG A 122 -6.59 8.63 -3.04
N ASN A 123 -6.53 9.41 -1.96
CA ASN A 123 -5.97 9.01 -0.67
C ASN A 123 -7.04 8.70 0.38
N SER A 124 -8.16 8.08 -0.01
CA SER A 124 -9.07 7.42 0.94
C SER A 124 -8.41 6.15 1.49
N LEU A 125 -8.51 5.90 2.80
CA LEU A 125 -8.00 4.72 3.47
C LEU A 125 -8.50 3.43 2.83
N LYS A 126 -9.74 3.39 2.35
CA LYS A 126 -10.30 2.25 1.62
C LYS A 126 -9.63 2.00 0.27
N ASN A 127 -9.01 3.03 -0.32
CA ASN A 127 -8.25 2.94 -1.56
C ASN A 127 -6.76 2.63 -1.31
N LEU A 128 -6.28 2.72 -0.07
CA LEU A 128 -4.89 2.45 0.27
C LEU A 128 -4.70 0.97 0.63
N ALA A 129 -3.67 0.38 0.07
CA ALA A 129 -3.24 -0.98 0.35
C ALA A 129 -1.85 -0.95 1.01
N PRO A 130 -1.75 -0.59 2.31
CA PRO A 130 -0.51 -0.77 3.04
C PRO A 130 -0.22 -2.26 3.20
N GLY A 131 1.01 -2.65 2.86
CA GLY A 131 1.49 -4.01 3.00
C GLY A 131 3.01 -4.07 2.99
N LEU A 132 3.57 -5.09 3.63
CA LEU A 132 4.97 -5.42 3.40
C LEU A 132 5.07 -6.04 1.99
N PRO A 133 6.13 -5.76 1.20
CA PRO A 133 6.36 -6.41 -0.09
C PRO A 133 6.30 -7.93 -0.04
N ILE A 134 6.68 -8.50 1.12
CA ILE A 134 6.61 -9.93 1.38
C ILE A 134 5.16 -10.44 1.50
N HIS A 135 4.23 -9.63 2.02
CA HIS A 135 2.82 -9.99 2.17
C HIS A 135 2.10 -10.07 0.81
N ASN A 136 2.41 -9.15 -0.13
CA ASN A 136 1.88 -9.22 -1.50
C ASN A 136 2.32 -10.50 -2.23
N LYS A 137 3.54 -11.00 -1.95
CA LYS A 137 4.01 -12.30 -2.47
C LYS A 137 3.40 -13.50 -1.74
N MET A 138 3.00 -13.36 -0.48
CA MET A 138 2.39 -14.43 0.31
C MET A 138 0.95 -14.73 -0.15
N ASN A 139 0.17 -13.71 -0.51
CA ASN A 139 -1.18 -13.88 -1.07
C ASN A 139 -1.19 -14.60 -2.44
N LEU A 140 -0.05 -14.61 -3.15
CA LEU A 140 0.09 -15.23 -4.46
C LEU A 140 0.47 -16.72 -4.41
N ARG A 141 0.75 -17.31 -3.24
CA ARG A 141 1.33 -18.67 -3.09
C ARG A 141 0.36 -19.74 -2.57
N CYS A 142 -0.93 -19.62 -2.86
CA CYS A 142 -1.93 -20.63 -2.48
C CYS A 142 -1.89 -21.94 -3.32
N GLY A 143 -0.83 -22.23 -4.09
CA GLY A 143 -0.77 -23.39 -5.00
C GLY A 143 -0.02 -24.64 -4.51
N GLY A 144 0.48 -24.67 -3.27
CA GLY A 144 1.21 -25.83 -2.73
C GLY A 144 0.30 -26.97 -2.26
N SER A 145 0.75 -28.22 -2.39
CA SER A 145 0.05 -29.39 -1.83
C SER A 145 -0.08 -29.25 -0.31
N GLY A 146 -1.31 -29.34 0.22
CA GLY A 146 -1.58 -29.22 1.65
C GLY A 146 -1.97 -27.80 2.10
N ASN A 147 -1.97 -26.79 1.25
CA ASN A 147 -2.55 -25.49 1.62
C ASN A 147 -4.04 -25.64 1.97
N VAL A 148 -4.50 -24.88 2.97
CA VAL A 148 -5.92 -24.66 3.20
C VAL A 148 -6.33 -23.39 2.46
N PRO A 149 -7.08 -23.47 1.34
CA PRO A 149 -7.33 -22.31 0.47
C PRO A 149 -8.02 -21.14 1.16
N GLU A 150 -8.76 -21.42 2.23
CA GLU A 150 -9.51 -20.43 3.02
C GLU A 150 -8.63 -19.60 3.94
N TYR A 151 -7.47 -20.12 4.39
CA TYR A 151 -6.65 -19.48 5.42
C TYR A 151 -5.18 -19.38 4.99
N VAL A 152 -4.71 -18.15 4.84
CA VAL A 152 -3.31 -17.82 4.54
C VAL A 152 -2.41 -18.34 5.66
N GLY A 153 -1.31 -19.01 5.28
CA GLY A 153 -0.32 -19.53 6.23
C GLY A 153 -0.74 -20.79 6.98
N VAL A 154 -1.87 -21.40 6.61
CA VAL A 154 -2.36 -22.66 7.19
C VAL A 154 -2.16 -23.82 6.23
N TYR A 155 -1.52 -24.87 6.73
CA TYR A 155 -1.16 -26.05 5.98
C TYR A 155 -1.74 -27.30 6.65
N ARG A 156 -2.44 -28.12 5.89
CA ARG A 156 -2.86 -29.48 6.24
C ARG A 156 -1.76 -30.46 5.89
N PHE A 157 -1.21 -31.12 6.90
CA PHE A 157 -0.28 -32.23 6.71
C PHE A 157 -1.05 -33.55 6.62
N PRO A 158 -0.74 -34.42 5.63
CA PRO A 158 -1.24 -35.78 5.65
C PRO A 158 -0.70 -36.51 6.88
N SER A 159 -1.55 -37.33 7.51
CA SER A 159 -1.19 -38.08 8.71
C SER A 159 0.02 -38.98 8.43
N THR A 160 1.17 -38.67 9.03
CA THR A 160 2.38 -39.52 8.98
C THR A 160 2.32 -40.68 9.98
N ALA A 161 1.29 -40.73 10.83
CA ALA A 161 1.10 -41.82 11.76
C ALA A 161 0.62 -43.06 10.99
N LYS A 162 1.34 -44.18 11.15
CA LYS A 162 0.96 -45.51 10.62
C LYS A 162 -0.47 -45.95 11.02
N ASN A 163 -1.11 -45.25 11.95
CA ASN A 163 -2.41 -45.56 12.53
C ASN A 163 -3.49 -44.50 12.19
N GLY A 164 -3.23 -43.63 11.19
CA GLY A 164 -4.22 -42.71 10.64
C GLY A 164 -4.60 -41.49 11.49
N ASN A 165 -4.31 -41.49 12.80
CA ASN A 165 -4.81 -40.48 13.72
C ASN A 165 -3.74 -39.42 14.06
N SER A 166 -3.68 -38.32 13.30
CA SER A 166 -3.06 -37.09 13.79
C SER A 166 -4.16 -36.21 14.38
N SER A 167 -4.24 -36.12 15.69
CA SER A 167 -5.20 -35.24 16.38
C SER A 167 -5.01 -33.76 16.04
N LYS A 168 -3.91 -33.40 15.38
CA LYS A 168 -3.55 -32.03 14.99
C LYS A 168 -2.96 -31.97 13.57
N PRO A 169 -3.79 -32.15 12.52
CA PRO A 169 -3.31 -32.21 11.14
C PRO A 169 -3.01 -30.83 10.53
N PHE A 170 -3.42 -29.73 11.17
CA PHE A 170 -3.22 -28.39 10.65
C PHE A 170 -2.03 -27.72 11.33
N GLU A 171 -1.20 -27.04 10.57
CA GLU A 171 -0.04 -26.29 11.01
C GLU A 171 -0.19 -24.83 10.58
N ALA A 172 0.15 -23.91 11.48
CA ALA A 172 0.18 -22.49 11.18
C ALA A 172 1.61 -21.97 11.21
N SER A 173 1.98 -21.21 10.18
CA SER A 173 3.24 -20.46 10.15
C SER A 173 3.14 -19.25 9.24
N PHE A 174 3.98 -18.25 9.48
CA PHE A 174 4.13 -17.09 8.61
C PHE A 174 5.59 -16.70 8.49
N ASN A 175 5.91 -15.84 7.51
CA ASN A 175 7.22 -15.21 7.42
C ASN A 175 7.05 -13.74 7.75
N PHE A 176 7.94 -13.19 8.58
CA PHE A 176 7.97 -11.78 8.93
C PHE A 176 9.43 -11.32 8.99
N MET A 177 9.75 -10.21 8.31
CA MET A 177 11.12 -9.68 8.20
C MET A 177 12.18 -10.72 7.76
N GLY A 178 11.80 -11.65 6.89
CA GLY A 178 12.69 -12.70 6.38
C GLY A 178 12.86 -13.92 7.29
N GLU A 179 12.25 -13.92 8.47
CA GLU A 179 12.26 -15.04 9.41
C GLU A 179 10.95 -15.81 9.37
N ARG A 180 11.02 -17.14 9.56
CA ARG A 180 9.85 -18.02 9.62
C ARG A 180 9.39 -18.21 11.06
N PHE A 181 8.14 -17.87 11.35
CA PHE A 181 7.49 -18.05 12.63
C PHE A 181 6.58 -19.28 12.59
N PHE A 182 6.81 -20.22 13.51
CA PHE A 182 5.98 -21.40 13.69
C PHE A 182 4.98 -21.17 14.82
N CYS A 183 3.68 -21.16 14.50
CA CYS A 183 2.61 -20.87 15.45
C CYS A 183 2.10 -22.13 16.15
N GLY A 184 2.43 -23.32 15.62
CA GLY A 184 2.04 -24.61 16.20
C GLY A 184 1.23 -25.50 15.26
N ARG A 185 0.70 -26.58 15.84
CA ARG A 185 -0.22 -27.52 15.18
C ARG A 185 -1.54 -27.64 15.93
N PHE A 186 -2.63 -27.77 15.19
CA PHE A 186 -4.00 -27.59 15.64
C PHE A 186 -4.94 -28.66 15.05
N ALA A 187 -6.05 -28.90 15.74
CA ALA A 187 -7.04 -29.90 15.35
C ALA A 187 -7.88 -29.43 14.16
N THR A 188 -8.09 -28.11 14.05
CA THR A 188 -8.86 -27.49 12.98
C THR A 188 -8.07 -26.41 12.25
N ALA A 189 -8.45 -26.12 11.00
CA ALA A 189 -7.84 -25.05 10.22
C ALA A 189 -8.16 -23.66 10.81
N TYR A 190 -9.34 -23.50 11.39
CA TYR A 190 -9.77 -22.26 12.05
C TYR A 190 -8.88 -21.94 13.27
N GLU A 191 -8.62 -22.92 14.14
CA GLU A 191 -7.71 -22.75 15.29
C GLU A 191 -6.30 -22.35 14.82
N ALA A 192 -5.81 -22.97 13.74
CA ALA A 192 -4.51 -22.64 13.17
C ALA A 192 -4.48 -21.21 12.62
N ALA A 193 -5.51 -20.80 11.90
CA ALA A 193 -5.64 -19.44 11.36
C ALA A 193 -5.68 -18.40 12.48
N LEU A 194 -6.42 -18.67 13.56
CA LEU A 194 -6.53 -17.77 14.71
C LEU A 194 -5.19 -17.62 15.44
N ALA A 195 -4.49 -18.73 15.66
CA ALA A 195 -3.17 -18.74 16.28
C ALA A 195 -2.13 -18.00 15.43
N ARG A 196 -2.21 -18.12 14.09
CA ARG A 196 -1.36 -17.35 13.18
C ARG A 196 -1.61 -15.86 13.32
N ASP A 197 -2.86 -15.43 13.29
CA ASP A 197 -3.22 -14.01 13.36
C ASP A 197 -2.81 -13.40 14.71
N THR A 198 -3.00 -14.14 15.81
CA THR A 198 -2.55 -13.71 17.14
C THR A 198 -1.04 -13.55 17.19
N ALA A 199 -0.28 -14.55 16.73
CA ALA A 199 1.18 -14.48 16.72
C ALA A 199 1.71 -13.37 15.79
N LEU A 200 1.06 -13.14 14.65
CA LEU A 200 1.41 -12.05 13.74
C LEU A 200 1.16 -10.68 14.39
N LEU A 201 0.04 -10.52 15.08
CA LEU A 201 -0.28 -9.29 15.81
C LEU A 201 0.71 -9.02 16.94
N GLU A 202 1.16 -10.05 17.65
CA GLU A 202 2.19 -9.91 18.70
C GLU A 202 3.53 -9.43 18.12
N GLU A 203 3.99 -10.01 17.02
CA GLU A 203 5.22 -9.55 16.35
C GLU A 203 5.03 -8.14 15.78
N HIS A 204 3.92 -7.85 15.11
CA HIS A 204 3.62 -6.50 14.63
C HIS A 204 3.64 -5.47 15.75
N LYS A 205 3.04 -5.78 16.91
CA LYS A 205 3.06 -4.92 18.08
C LYS A 205 4.47 -4.69 18.61
N LYS A 206 5.29 -5.73 18.71
CA LYS A 206 6.70 -5.66 19.14
C LYS A 206 7.54 -4.76 18.22
N TRP A 207 7.22 -4.75 16.93
CA TRP A 207 7.90 -3.94 15.92
C TRP A 207 7.25 -2.57 15.67
N GLY A 208 6.20 -2.23 16.43
CA GLY A 208 5.47 -0.97 16.27
C GLY A 208 4.71 -0.85 14.93
N ILE A 209 4.45 -1.95 14.24
CA ILE A 209 3.73 -1.93 12.95
C ILE A 209 2.31 -1.40 13.17
N PRO A 210 1.86 -0.40 12.39
CA PRO A 210 0.55 0.20 12.60
C PRO A 210 -0.59 -0.81 12.39
N PRO A 211 -1.65 -0.80 13.23
CA PRO A 211 -2.73 -1.78 13.13
C PRO A 211 -3.43 -1.82 11.78
N ILE A 212 -3.52 -0.70 11.07
CA ILE A 212 -4.10 -0.66 9.72
C ILE A 212 -3.32 -1.54 8.74
N VAL A 213 -2.01 -1.67 8.91
CA VAL A 213 -1.15 -2.55 8.10
C VAL A 213 -1.32 -4.00 8.54
N SER A 214 -1.37 -4.24 9.85
CA SER A 214 -1.62 -5.57 10.42
C SER A 214 -2.94 -6.14 9.92
N ASN A 215 -4.01 -5.34 9.94
CA ASN A 215 -5.36 -5.78 9.62
C ASN A 215 -5.49 -6.31 8.19
N ASN A 216 -4.73 -5.74 7.25
CA ASN A 216 -4.77 -6.15 5.84
C ASN A 216 -4.21 -7.54 5.57
N VAL A 217 -3.54 -8.16 6.55
CA VAL A 217 -2.83 -9.43 6.36
C VAL A 217 -3.28 -10.54 7.30
N LEU A 218 -4.29 -10.26 8.11
CA LEU A 218 -4.96 -11.25 8.97
C LEU A 218 -5.93 -12.10 8.15
N ASN A 219 -6.10 -13.36 8.57
CA ASN A 219 -7.20 -14.20 8.11
C ASN A 219 -8.56 -13.69 8.65
N PHE A 220 -8.54 -13.13 9.86
CA PHE A 220 -9.67 -12.52 10.54
C PHE A 220 -9.38 -11.04 10.77
N PRO A 221 -9.49 -10.19 9.72
CA PRO A 221 -9.36 -8.76 9.90
C PRO A 221 -10.41 -8.28 10.89
N HIS A 222 -10.00 -7.42 11.82
CA HIS A 222 -10.95 -6.66 12.61
C HIS A 222 -11.80 -5.83 11.62
N GLU A 223 -13.11 -6.01 11.69
CA GLU A 223 -14.04 -5.09 11.04
C GLU A 223 -13.77 -3.66 11.53
N ASP A 224 -14.25 -2.67 10.80
CA ASP A 224 -13.97 -1.23 10.95
C ASP A 224 -14.45 -0.68 12.33
N THR A 225 -13.87 -1.16 13.42
CA THR A 225 -14.23 -0.88 14.79
C THR A 225 -13.43 0.30 15.31
N GLU A 226 -13.99 0.95 16.34
CA GLU A 226 -13.43 2.05 17.11
C GLU A 226 -11.91 1.94 17.38
N GLU A 227 -11.37 0.73 17.51
CA GLU A 227 -9.94 0.44 17.75
C GLU A 227 -9.02 0.90 16.60
N LYS A 228 -9.49 0.80 15.35
CA LYS A 228 -8.81 1.33 14.15
C LYS A 228 -8.69 2.86 14.21
N ARG A 229 -9.70 3.52 14.82
CA ARG A 229 -9.75 4.98 15.02
C ARG A 229 -8.95 5.42 16.25
N GLN A 230 -8.97 4.64 17.34
CA GLN A 230 -8.27 4.94 18.59
C GLN A 230 -6.75 4.82 18.47
N CYS A 231 -6.24 3.91 17.62
CA CYS A 231 -4.79 3.84 17.39
C CYS A 231 -4.23 5.05 16.62
N ILE A 232 -5.08 5.72 15.82
CA ILE A 232 -4.75 6.96 15.12
C ILE A 232 -4.72 8.16 16.09
N GLN A 233 -5.61 8.19 17.08
CA GLN A 233 -5.71 9.30 18.04
C GLN A 233 -4.57 9.34 19.07
N ARG A 234 -3.98 8.20 19.44
CA ARG A 234 -2.95 8.15 20.50
C ARG A 234 -1.56 8.67 20.09
N VAL A 235 -1.28 8.81 18.80
CA VAL A 235 0.02 9.34 18.33
C VAL A 235 0.10 10.87 18.46
N ASP A 236 -1.05 11.55 18.52
CA ASP A 236 -1.14 13.01 18.59
C ASP A 236 -0.88 13.59 20.01
N GLU A 237 -0.94 12.77 21.07
CA GLU A 237 -0.77 13.24 22.46
C GLU A 237 0.69 13.26 22.95
N GLU A 238 1.63 12.64 22.22
CA GLU A 238 3.03 12.51 22.66
C GLU A 238 4.03 13.43 21.94
N ILE A 239 3.57 14.34 21.06
CA ILE A 239 4.44 15.34 20.42
C ILE A 239 4.20 16.71 21.08
N PRO A 240 5.02 17.12 22.08
CA PRO A 240 4.97 18.48 22.56
C PRO A 240 5.44 19.44 21.45
N PHE A 241 4.70 20.55 21.30
CA PHE A 241 4.97 21.67 20.39
C PHE A 241 6.35 22.30 20.58
#